data_AF-X1KAV9-F1
#
_entry.id   AF-X1KAV9-F1
#
_cell.length_a   1.000
_cell.length_b   1.000
_cell.length_c   1.000
_cell.angle_alpha   90.00
_cell.angle_beta   90.00
_cell.angle_gamma   90.00
#
_symmetry.space_group_name_H-M   'P 1'
#
loop_
_entity.id
_entity.type
_entity.pdbx_description
1 polymer ?
#
loop_
_entity_poly.entity_id
_entity_poly.type
_entity_poly.pdbx_seq_one_letter_code
_entity_poly.pdbx_strand_id
1 'polypeptide(L)' 'DHGVIILRGKGKVLLGEKETEISFGDVVYVPPNELHQFKNTGDEPFGFICVIPNKDVLSKIKAEGSRR' A
#
# COMPACT_ATOMS: atom_id res chain seq x y z
N ASP A 1 6.26 3.40 4.99
CA ASP A 1 5.45 2.33 4.42
C ASP A 1 4.12 2.91 4.01
N HIS A 2 3.29 2.07 3.39
CA HIS A 2 1.85 2.25 3.35
C HIS A 2 1.17 0.90 3.09
N GLY A 3 -0.13 0.83 3.33
CA GLY A 3 -0.97 -0.31 2.98
C GLY A 3 -1.91 0.04 1.84
N VAL A 4 -2.21 -0.92 0.96
CA VAL A 4 -3.18 -0.77 -0.12
C VAL A 4 -4.23 -1.88 -0.04
N ILE A 5 -5.50 -1.53 -0.19
CA ILE A 5 -6.63 -2.48 -0.25
C ILE A 5 -7.30 -2.33 -1.61
N ILE A 6 -7.44 -3.44 -2.34
CA ILE A 6 -8.02 -3.44 -3.67
C ILE A 6 -9.55 -3.51 -3.57
N LEU A 7 -10.23 -2.58 -4.24
CA LEU A 7 -11.68 -2.39 -4.16
C LEU A 7 -12.42 -2.60 -5.49
N ARG A 8 -11.72 -2.60 -6.63
CA ARG A 8 -12.35 -2.77 -7.94
C ARG A 8 -11.37 -3.33 -8.96
N GLY A 9 -11.84 -4.26 -9.78
CA GLY A 9 -11.12 -4.79 -10.93
C GLY A 9 -10.03 -5.79 -10.55
N LYS A 10 -9.19 -6.11 -11.54
CA LYS A 10 -8.03 -6.99 -11.42
C LYS A 10 -6.79 -6.28 -11.95
N GLY A 11 -5.66 -6.56 -11.33
CA GLY A 11 -4.40 -5.91 -11.68
C GLY A 11 -3.21 -6.77 -11.29
N LYS A 12 -2.05 -6.16 -11.44
CA LYS A 12 -0.79 -6.69 -10.91
C LYS A 12 -0.10 -5.61 -10.08
N VAL A 13 0.58 -6.05 -9.04
CA VAL A 13 1.52 -5.22 -8.29
C VAL A 13 2.93 -5.71 -8.53
N LEU A 14 3.83 -4.80 -8.88
CA LEU A 14 5.27 -4.99 -8.81
C LEU A 14 5.74 -4.49 -7.44
N LEU A 15 6.44 -5.32 -6.68
CA LEU A 15 7.16 -4.96 -5.45
C LEU A 15 8.61 -5.40 -5.62
N GLY A 16 9.52 -4.43 -5.73
CA GLY A 16 10.91 -4.70 -6.11
C GLY A 16 10.97 -5.37 -7.48
N GLU A 17 11.40 -6.63 -7.52
CA GLU A 17 11.50 -7.44 -8.74
C GLU A 17 10.33 -8.43 -8.91
N LYS A 18 9.43 -8.52 -7.93
CA LYS A 18 8.35 -9.51 -7.93
C LYS A 18 7.04 -8.89 -8.41
N GLU A 19 6.49 -9.46 -9.48
CA GLU A 19 5.12 -9.17 -9.92
C GLU A 19 4.13 -10.17 -9.32
N THR A 20 2.97 -9.72 -8.87
CA THR A 20 1.91 -10.57 -8.29
C THR A 20 0.53 -10.08 -8.72
N GLU A 21 -0.35 -11.00 -9.10
CA GLU A 21 -1.74 -10.69 -9.43
C GLU A 21 -2.52 -10.32 -8.19
N ILE A 22 -3.39 -9.32 -8.32
CA ILE A 22 -4.21 -8.78 -7.24
C ILE A 22 -5.61 -8.45 -7.74
N SER A 23 -6.59 -8.60 -6.87
CA SER A 23 -8.01 -8.49 -7.14
C SER A 23 -8.78 -8.01 -5.91
N PHE A 24 -10.09 -7.88 -6.02
CA PHE A 24 -10.95 -7.40 -4.94
C PHE A 24 -10.67 -8.10 -3.60
N GLY A 25 -10.44 -7.31 -2.55
CA GLY A 25 -10.20 -7.81 -1.20
C GLY A 25 -8.72 -8.09 -0.87
N ASP A 26 -7.84 -8.12 -1.86
CA ASP A 26 -6.40 -8.30 -1.60
C ASP A 26 -5.82 -7.07 -0.88
N VAL A 27 -4.86 -7.34 0.01
CA VAL A 27 -4.15 -6.33 0.80
C VAL A 27 -2.66 -6.40 0.47
N VAL A 28 -2.09 -5.24 0.12
CA VAL A 28 -0.67 -5.10 -0.20
C VAL A 28 0.01 -4.23 0.84
N TYR A 29 1.05 -4.76 1.46
CA TYR A 29 1.97 -3.97 2.28
C TYR A 29 3.14 -3.50 1.42
N VAL A 30 3.39 -2.19 1.42
CA VAL A 30 4.50 -1.56 0.70
C VAL A 30 5.54 -1.06 1.70
N PRO A 31 6.72 -1.72 1.78
CA PRO A 31 7.79 -1.30 2.68
C PRO A 31 8.31 0.10 2.37
N PRO A 32 8.94 0.80 3.35
CA PRO A 32 9.62 2.06 3.08
C PRO A 32 10.68 1.90 1.98
N ASN A 33 10.73 2.86 1.05
CA ASN A 33 11.69 2.92 -0.06
C ASN A 33 11.62 1.77 -1.07
N GLU A 34 10.67 0.84 -0.94
CA GLU A 34 10.47 -0.22 -1.91
C GLU A 34 9.90 0.37 -3.20
N LEU A 35 10.54 0.08 -4.34
CA LEU A 35 9.98 0.46 -5.63
C LEU A 35 8.76 -0.40 -5.91
N HIS A 36 7.66 0.25 -6.29
CA HIS A 36 6.42 -0.43 -6.55
C HIS A 36 5.59 0.23 -7.64
N GLN A 37 4.78 -0.58 -8.32
CA GLN A 37 3.86 -0.13 -9.34
C GLN A 37 2.58 -0.97 -9.29
N PHE A 38 1.44 -0.32 -9.45
CA PHE A 38 0.15 -0.98 -9.68
C PHE A 38 -0.23 -0.84 -11.15
N LYS A 39 -0.59 -1.95 -11.78
CA LYS A 39 -0.97 -2.01 -13.19
C LYS A 39 -2.35 -2.61 -13.34
N ASN A 40 -3.26 -1.88 -14.01
CA ASN A 40 -4.54 -2.44 -14.44
C ASN A 40 -4.30 -3.46 -15.56
N THR A 41 -4.76 -4.70 -15.38
CA THR A 41 -4.67 -5.77 -16.38
C THR A 41 -6.05 -6.22 -16.87
N GLY A 42 -7.11 -5.55 -16.45
CA GLY A 42 -8.48 -5.77 -16.90
C GLY A 42 -8.94 -4.76 -17.97
N ASP A 43 -10.16 -4.99 -18.41
CA ASP A 43 -10.98 -4.17 -19.32
C ASP A 43 -11.83 -3.12 -18.57
N GLU A 44 -11.83 -3.19 -17.24
CA GLU A 44 -12.58 -2.33 -16.33
C GLU A 44 -11.64 -1.46 -15.48
N PRO A 45 -12.05 -0.26 -15.01
CA PRO A 45 -11.25 0.54 -14.07
C PRO A 45 -10.73 -0.23 -12.84
N PHE A 46 -9.44 -0.06 -12.54
CA PHE A 46 -8.81 -0.61 -11.34
C PHE A 46 -8.85 0.41 -10.20
N GLY A 47 -9.36 0.03 -9.04
CA GLY A 47 -9.58 0.93 -7.91
C GLY A 47 -9.10 0.34 -6.59
N PHE A 48 -8.48 1.18 -5.76
CA PHE A 48 -7.93 0.81 -4.46
C PHE A 48 -7.91 1.99 -3.50
N ILE A 49 -7.81 1.71 -2.20
CA ILE A 49 -7.48 2.70 -1.16
C ILE A 49 -6.02 2.50 -0.75
N CYS A 50 -5.25 3.58 -0.72
CA CYS A 50 -3.91 3.61 -0.14
C CYS A 50 -3.94 4.35 1.20
N VAL A 51 -3.51 3.68 2.26
CA VAL A 51 -3.44 4.21 3.62
C VAL A 51 -1.97 4.47 3.96
N ILE A 52 -1.63 5.75 4.03
CA ILE A 52 -0.27 6.21 4.36
C ILE A 52 -0.29 6.79 5.77
N PRO A 53 0.49 6.25 6.72
CA PRO A 53 0.56 6.82 8.05
C PRO A 53 1.18 8.22 8.06
N ASN A 54 0.60 9.15 8.83
CA ASN A 54 1.18 10.47 9.03
C ASN A 54 2.43 10.37 9.93
N LYS A 55 3.61 10.53 9.33
CA LYS A 55 4.89 10.39 10.03
C LYS A 55 5.12 11.43 11.12
N ASP A 56 4.60 12.64 10.97
CA ASP A 56 4.75 13.72 11.96
C ASP A 56 3.91 13.47 13.20
N VAL A 57 2.69 12.93 13.01
CA VAL A 57 1.85 12.52 14.12
C VAL A 57 2.47 11.32 14.83
N LEU A 58 2.95 10.32 14.08
CA LEU A 58 3.57 9.13 14.66
C LEU A 58 4.86 9.45 15.43
N SER A 59 5.69 10.39 14.95
CA SER A 59 6.91 10.78 15.64
C SER A 59 6.63 11.48 16.98
N LYS A 60 5.61 12.34 17.02
CA LYS A 60 5.14 12.99 18.27
C LYS A 60 4.64 11.98 19.29
N ILE A 61 3.77 11.05 18.87
CA ILE A 61 3.25 9.99 19.75
C ILE A 61 4.40 9.14 20.33
N LYS A 62 5.39 8.78 19.53
CA LYS A 62 6.58 8.04 20.00
C LYS A 62 7.42 8.84 21.01
N ALA A 63 7.64 10.13 20.74
CA ALA A 63 8.41 11.01 21.62
C ALA A 63 7.71 11.29 22.96
N GLU A 64 6.38 11.26 23.00
CA GLU A 64 5.58 11.40 24.22
C GLU A 64 5.48 10.07 24.99
N GLY A 65 5.32 8.94 24.29
CA GLY A 65 5.25 7.61 24.90
C GLY A 65 6.57 7.09 25.48
N SER A 66 7.72 7.57 24.98
CA SER A 66 9.05 7.23 25.51
C SER A 66 9.43 7.99 26.79
N ARG A 67 8.59 8.91 27.27
CA ARG A 67 8.80 9.67 28.53
C ARG A 67 8.11 9.02 29.74
N ARG A 68 7.64 7.77 29.60
CA ARG A 68 7.11 6.96 30.69
C ARG A 68 8.04 5.78 30.96
#